data_AF-A0A961PC29-F1
#
_entry.id   AF-A0A961PC29-F1
#
_cell.length_a   1.000
_cell.length_b   1.000
_cell.length_c   1.000
_cell.angle_alpha   90.00
_cell.angle_beta   90.00
_cell.angle_gamma   90.00
#
_symmetry.space_group_name_H-M   'P 1'
#
loop_
_entity.id
_entity.type
_entity.pdbx_description
1 polymer ?
#
loop_
_entity_poly.entity_id
_entity_poly.type
_entity_poly.pdbx_seq_one_letter_code
_entity_poly.pdbx_strand_id
1 'polypeptide(L)'
;MTGPSETNPPRDWTGAFVLSSGRSGSTMLSDILASHPDIASLSEVLTYLGTRSLLPGRVSGARYWRRLSQQTPLYRQLFTAATAPREFLYPGTGGRFPHDDVPPILATTLPHLTDRPDALYDALARTVPRQPRQTMAAHHRALFDRLARETGARIWVERSGLSLMHSRVLRRDFPAARFVLLTRDGRDVALSLRDFIPARLIIWSWFLFRRLGANPIAIAAPTGASRRLRLFEALFTPVFPVRRALATPPPLTACAGFWSEMVLAALPEYLALPPDRRMRLDFETLCANPG
;
A
#
# COMPACT_ATOMS: atom_id res chain seq x y z
N MET A 1 34.95 -32.38 -5.26
CA MET A 1 33.66 -32.67 -5.92
C MET A 1 32.78 -31.44 -5.79
N THR A 2 32.69 -30.66 -6.85
CA THR A 2 31.81 -29.49 -6.95
C THR A 2 30.41 -29.99 -7.28
N GLY A 3 29.46 -29.79 -6.35
CA GLY A 3 28.05 -30.12 -6.58
C GLY A 3 27.47 -29.30 -7.74
N PRO A 4 26.44 -29.82 -8.44
CA PRO A 4 25.85 -29.11 -9.55
C PRO A 4 25.25 -27.79 -9.06
N SER A 5 25.73 -26.70 -9.66
CA SER A 5 25.11 -25.39 -9.64
C SER A 5 23.67 -25.54 -10.15
N GLU A 6 22.69 -25.55 -9.25
CA GLU A 6 21.28 -25.33 -9.61
C GLU A 6 21.15 -23.89 -10.11
N THR A 7 21.45 -23.69 -11.39
CA THR A 7 21.07 -22.47 -12.10
C THR A 7 19.54 -22.47 -12.19
N ASN A 8 18.92 -21.89 -11.17
CA ASN A 8 17.50 -21.61 -11.13
C ASN A 8 17.12 -20.93 -12.47
N PRO A 9 16.13 -21.44 -13.22
CA PRO A 9 15.78 -20.88 -14.52
C PRO A 9 15.54 -19.37 -14.41
N PRO A 10 15.84 -18.59 -15.46
CA PRO A 10 15.66 -17.15 -15.44
C PRO A 10 14.21 -16.82 -15.04
N ARG A 11 14.05 -16.02 -13.97
CA ARG A 11 12.74 -15.61 -13.49
C ARG A 11 12.07 -14.74 -14.55
N ASP A 12 10.88 -15.13 -14.99
CA ASP A 12 10.01 -14.36 -15.90
C ASP A 12 9.30 -13.18 -15.20
N TRP A 13 9.58 -12.98 -13.91
CA TRP A 13 8.97 -11.96 -13.06
C TRP A 13 10.05 -11.22 -12.26
N THR A 14 9.84 -9.91 -12.07
CA THR A 14 10.76 -9.03 -11.34
C THR A 14 10.16 -8.45 -10.05
N GLY A 15 8.93 -8.81 -9.70
CA GLY A 15 8.36 -8.36 -8.44
C GLY A 15 7.08 -9.04 -7.97
N ALA A 16 6.73 -8.74 -6.72
CA ALA A 16 5.60 -9.32 -6.03
C ALA A 16 4.82 -8.27 -5.22
N PHE A 17 3.55 -8.55 -4.98
CA PHE A 17 2.69 -7.78 -4.08
C PHE A 17 2.34 -8.60 -2.84
N VAL A 18 2.44 -7.99 -1.67
CA VAL A 18 1.83 -8.52 -0.45
C VAL A 18 0.42 -7.96 -0.32
N LEU A 19 -0.56 -8.83 -0.47
CA LEU A 19 -1.97 -8.56 -0.22
C LEU A 19 -2.24 -8.68 1.29
N SER A 20 -2.60 -7.56 1.91
CA SER A 20 -2.80 -7.44 3.35
C SER A 20 -4.09 -6.69 3.67
N SER A 21 -4.77 -7.11 4.74
CA SER A 21 -5.92 -6.40 5.33
C SER A 21 -5.51 -5.20 6.18
N GLY A 22 -4.23 -4.85 6.22
CA GLY A 22 -3.69 -3.98 7.26
C GLY A 22 -3.72 -4.67 8.63
N ARG A 23 -2.75 -4.34 9.48
CA ARG A 23 -2.62 -4.87 10.85
C ARG A 23 -2.49 -6.41 10.98
N SER A 24 -2.28 -7.12 9.87
CA SER A 24 -1.99 -8.57 9.83
C SER A 24 -0.50 -8.91 10.03
N GLY A 25 0.29 -7.99 10.59
CA GLY A 25 1.74 -8.16 10.73
C GLY A 25 2.55 -7.80 9.49
N SER A 26 1.96 -7.06 8.55
CA SER A 26 2.62 -6.69 7.30
C SER A 26 3.83 -5.75 7.47
N THR A 27 3.89 -5.00 8.57
CA THR A 27 5.07 -4.20 8.94
C THR A 27 6.25 -5.10 9.27
N MET A 28 6.05 -6.08 10.16
CA MET A 28 7.07 -7.10 10.50
C MET A 28 7.57 -7.83 9.24
N LEU A 29 6.66 -8.21 8.33
CA LEU A 29 7.07 -8.84 7.07
C LEU A 29 7.94 -7.92 6.22
N SER A 30 7.66 -6.61 6.14
CA SER A 30 8.53 -5.66 5.43
C SER A 30 9.91 -5.52 6.07
N ASP A 31 10.02 -5.63 7.39
CA ASP A 31 11.31 -5.57 8.09
C ASP A 31 12.14 -6.83 7.79
N ILE A 32 11.51 -8.01 7.82
CA ILE A 32 12.12 -9.28 7.42
C ILE A 32 12.61 -9.19 5.96
N LEU A 33 11.75 -8.74 5.04
CA LEU A 33 12.10 -8.62 3.62
C LEU A 33 13.22 -7.60 3.37
N ALA A 34 13.25 -6.50 4.12
CA ALA A 34 14.31 -5.49 4.01
C ALA A 34 15.69 -6.01 4.46
N SER A 35 15.75 -7.06 5.27
CA SER A 35 17.03 -7.71 5.65
C SER A 35 17.66 -8.52 4.51
N HIS A 36 16.91 -8.82 3.44
CA HIS A 36 17.39 -9.66 2.35
C HIS A 36 18.01 -8.81 1.22
N PRO A 37 19.29 -8.98 0.86
CA PRO A 37 20.00 -8.09 -0.07
C PRO A 37 19.41 -8.07 -1.49
N ASP A 38 18.83 -9.18 -1.94
CA ASP A 38 18.21 -9.26 -3.27
C ASP A 38 16.78 -8.68 -3.35
N ILE A 39 16.21 -8.17 -2.25
CA ILE A 39 14.81 -7.71 -2.18
C ILE A 39 14.73 -6.23 -1.83
N ALA A 40 14.11 -5.44 -2.72
CA ALA A 40 13.66 -4.10 -2.37
C ALA A 40 12.27 -4.16 -1.74
N SER A 41 12.20 -4.04 -0.41
CA SER A 41 10.93 -3.98 0.33
C SER A 41 10.29 -2.59 0.19
N LEU A 42 9.37 -2.44 -0.76
CA LEU A 42 8.65 -1.19 -1.02
C LEU A 42 7.45 -1.08 -0.08
N SER A 43 7.60 -0.30 1.00
CA SER A 43 6.58 -0.13 2.03
C SER A 43 5.67 1.07 1.77
N GLU A 44 4.35 0.85 1.77
CA GLU A 44 3.26 1.83 1.80
C GLU A 44 3.10 2.75 0.55
N VAL A 45 3.64 2.38 -0.62
CA VAL A 45 3.49 3.20 -1.83
C VAL A 45 2.02 3.40 -2.21
N LEU A 46 1.25 2.32 -2.28
CA LEU A 46 -0.16 2.39 -2.66
C LEU A 46 -1.00 3.04 -1.56
N THR A 47 -0.69 2.77 -0.29
CA THR A 47 -1.37 3.41 0.85
C THR A 47 -1.20 4.92 0.79
N TYR A 48 0.00 5.46 0.57
CA TYR A 48 0.20 6.91 0.58
C TYR A 48 -0.42 7.62 -0.63
N LEU A 49 -0.68 6.90 -1.71
CA LEU A 49 -1.43 7.42 -2.85
C LEU A 49 -2.96 7.28 -2.69
N GLY A 50 -3.42 6.48 -1.73
CA GLY A 50 -4.84 6.26 -1.43
C GLY A 50 -5.64 5.87 -2.67
N THR A 51 -6.83 6.45 -2.84
CA THR A 51 -7.70 6.19 -4.01
C THR A 51 -7.13 6.69 -5.34
N ARG A 52 -5.98 7.38 -5.33
CA ARG A 52 -5.27 7.83 -6.52
C ARG A 52 -4.18 6.86 -6.98
N SER A 53 -3.95 5.77 -6.25
CA SER A 53 -2.87 4.81 -6.46
C SER A 53 -2.98 4.07 -7.80
N LEU A 54 -4.19 3.66 -8.18
CA LEU A 54 -4.43 2.76 -9.33
C LEU A 54 -5.53 3.27 -10.27
N LEU A 55 -5.63 4.60 -10.43
CA LEU A 55 -6.63 5.22 -11.29
C LEU A 55 -6.55 4.72 -12.74
N PRO A 56 -7.70 4.47 -13.42
CA PRO A 56 -7.70 4.05 -14.81
C PRO A 56 -7.23 5.17 -15.75
N GLY A 57 -6.81 4.77 -16.95
CA GLY A 57 -6.36 5.67 -18.01
C GLY A 57 -4.86 5.94 -17.98
N ARG A 58 -4.44 6.94 -18.77
CA ARG A 58 -3.02 7.30 -18.94
C ARG A 58 -2.73 8.66 -18.31
N VAL A 59 -1.58 8.80 -17.67
CA VAL A 59 -1.09 10.06 -17.07
C VAL A 59 0.34 10.33 -17.53
N SER A 60 0.77 11.59 -17.50
CA SER A 60 2.17 11.95 -17.76
C SER A 60 3.04 11.68 -16.55
N GLY A 61 4.35 11.48 -16.77
CA GLY A 61 5.34 11.38 -15.70
C GLY A 61 5.24 12.53 -14.69
N ALA A 62 5.08 13.78 -15.15
CA ALA A 62 4.92 14.94 -14.27
C ALA A 62 3.67 14.85 -13.37
N ARG A 63 2.52 14.36 -13.90
CA ARG A 63 1.31 14.17 -13.09
C ARG A 63 1.45 12.99 -12.12
N TYR A 64 2.15 11.93 -12.52
CA TYR A 64 2.47 10.81 -11.64
C TYR A 64 3.40 11.23 -10.50
N TRP A 65 4.51 11.91 -10.81
CA TRP A 65 5.45 12.46 -9.83
C TRP A 65 4.75 13.34 -8.81
N ARG A 66 3.90 14.27 -9.25
CA ARG A 66 3.13 15.13 -8.34
C ARG A 66 2.33 14.35 -7.29
N ARG A 67 1.85 13.15 -7.61
CA ARG A 67 1.12 12.31 -6.64
C ARG A 67 2.06 11.68 -5.61
N LEU A 68 3.27 11.33 -6.02
CA LEU A 68 4.32 10.80 -5.14
C LEU A 68 4.95 11.90 -4.28
N SER A 69 4.97 13.14 -4.77
CA SER A 69 5.70 14.25 -4.15
C SER A 69 4.84 15.24 -3.37
N GLN A 70 3.52 15.26 -3.55
CA GLN A 70 2.63 16.20 -2.88
C GLN A 70 1.52 15.50 -2.11
N GLN A 71 1.37 15.85 -0.83
CA GLN A 71 0.28 15.37 -0.02
C GLN A 71 -1.07 15.90 -0.51
N THR A 72 -2.12 15.13 -0.25
CA THR A 72 -3.49 15.62 -0.41
C THR A 72 -3.95 16.32 0.87
N PRO A 73 -4.96 17.20 0.81
CA PRO A 73 -5.50 17.84 2.02
C PRO A 73 -5.93 16.85 3.10
N LEU A 74 -6.47 15.69 2.69
CA LEU A 74 -6.83 14.61 3.62
C LEU A 74 -5.61 14.02 4.32
N TYR A 75 -4.52 13.82 3.61
CA TYR A 75 -3.29 13.25 4.18
C TYR A 75 -2.63 14.20 5.17
N ARG A 76 -2.64 15.51 4.89
CA ARG A 76 -2.17 16.55 5.83
C ARG A 76 -2.95 16.54 7.15
N GLN A 77 -4.22 16.12 7.15
CA GLN A 77 -5.01 15.96 8.37
C GLN A 77 -4.76 14.63 9.07
N LEU A 78 -4.38 13.58 8.34
CA LEU A 78 -4.16 12.23 8.86
C LEU A 78 -2.76 12.04 9.46
N PHE A 79 -1.74 12.63 8.85
CA PHE A 79 -0.33 12.37 9.16
C PHE A 79 0.34 13.62 9.77
N THR A 80 -0.27 14.13 10.84
CA THR A 80 0.35 15.18 11.68
C THR A 80 1.33 14.56 12.66
N ALA A 81 2.20 15.35 13.29
CA ALA A 81 3.06 14.87 14.38
C ALA A 81 2.30 14.14 15.50
N ALA A 82 1.03 14.47 15.74
CA ALA A 82 0.20 13.85 16.78
C ALA A 82 -0.50 12.54 16.34
N THR A 83 -0.63 12.31 15.04
CA THR A 83 -1.48 11.24 14.49
C THR A 83 -0.75 10.30 13.54
N ALA A 84 0.48 10.63 13.14
CA ALA A 84 1.26 9.78 12.28
C ALA A 84 1.55 8.44 12.97
N PRO A 85 1.41 7.34 12.23
CA PRO A 85 1.67 6.01 12.74
C PRO A 85 3.17 5.82 12.93
N ARG A 86 3.57 4.84 13.75
CA ARG A 86 5.00 4.49 13.94
C ARG A 86 5.68 4.06 12.65
N GLU A 87 4.88 3.58 11.70
CA GLU A 87 5.30 3.22 10.35
C GLU A 87 5.72 4.43 9.50
N PHE A 88 5.48 5.68 9.95
CA PHE A 88 6.03 6.88 9.32
C PHE A 88 7.50 7.05 9.74
N LEU A 89 8.41 6.94 8.77
CA LEU A 89 9.85 6.83 9.02
C LEU A 89 10.62 8.11 8.71
N TYR A 90 10.05 9.04 7.94
CA TYR A 90 10.77 10.25 7.57
C TYR A 90 11.02 11.13 8.80
N PRO A 91 12.27 11.56 9.05
CA PRO A 91 12.57 12.42 10.18
C PRO A 91 11.98 13.80 9.94
N GLY A 92 10.86 14.12 10.62
CA GLY A 92 10.23 15.43 10.50
C GLY A 92 11.09 16.57 11.06
N THR A 93 11.73 16.35 12.21
CA THR A 93 12.71 17.27 12.80
C THR A 93 14.12 16.84 12.37
N GLY A 94 14.88 17.77 11.78
CA GLY A 94 16.23 17.49 11.25
C GLY A 94 16.26 16.96 9.81
N GLY A 95 15.11 16.60 9.22
CA GLY A 95 14.97 16.32 7.80
C GLY A 95 14.64 17.56 6.96
N ARG A 96 14.72 17.43 5.64
CA ARG A 96 14.44 18.50 4.66
C ARG A 96 12.98 18.98 4.65
N PHE A 97 12.02 18.13 4.99
CA PHE A 97 10.59 18.43 4.92
C PHE A 97 10.01 18.44 6.34
N PRO A 98 9.16 19.42 6.68
CA PRO A 98 8.47 19.41 7.96
C PRO A 98 7.53 18.20 8.02
N HIS A 99 7.36 17.65 9.22
CA HIS A 99 6.57 16.43 9.46
C HIS A 99 5.18 16.47 8.79
N ASP A 100 4.54 17.63 8.80
CA ASP A 100 3.15 17.82 8.35
C ASP A 100 3.02 18.02 6.82
N ASP A 101 4.14 18.10 6.09
CA ASP A 101 4.17 18.28 4.63
C ASP A 101 5.25 17.43 3.96
N VAL A 102 5.50 16.23 4.49
CA VAL A 102 6.43 15.27 3.89
C VAL A 102 5.84 14.70 2.59
N PRO A 103 6.59 14.69 1.47
CA PRO A 103 6.19 14.01 0.25
C PRO A 103 5.73 12.56 0.49
N PRO A 104 4.59 12.11 -0.06
CA PRO A 104 4.05 10.76 0.15
C PRO A 104 5.07 9.61 0.00
N ILE A 105 5.92 9.66 -1.03
CA ILE A 105 6.95 8.63 -1.24
C ILE A 105 8.06 8.65 -0.17
N LEU A 106 8.31 9.81 0.43
CA LEU A 106 9.29 9.97 1.51
C LEU A 106 8.76 9.52 2.87
N ALA A 107 7.44 9.48 3.08
CA ALA A 107 6.84 9.19 4.40
C ALA A 107 7.33 7.86 5.02
N THR A 108 7.40 6.80 4.20
CA THR A 108 7.91 5.48 4.62
C THR A 108 8.74 4.83 3.54
N THR A 109 8.31 4.88 2.27
CA THR A 109 8.91 4.06 1.21
C THR A 109 10.40 4.30 1.04
N LEU A 110 10.85 5.55 0.84
CA LEU A 110 12.28 5.80 0.60
C LEU A 110 13.14 5.61 1.87
N PRO A 111 12.74 6.07 3.07
CA PRO A 111 13.49 5.77 4.29
C PRO A 111 13.59 4.27 4.60
N HIS A 112 12.62 3.46 4.17
CA HIS A 112 12.67 2.01 4.32
C HIS A 112 13.72 1.34 3.41
N LEU A 113 14.17 2.03 2.36
CA LEU A 113 15.06 1.48 1.34
C LEU A 113 16.51 1.95 1.49
N THR A 114 16.74 3.08 2.13
CA THR A 114 18.07 3.70 2.18
C THR A 114 18.18 4.69 3.33
N ASP A 115 19.38 4.80 3.89
CA ASP A 115 19.75 5.83 4.87
C ASP A 115 19.86 7.24 4.26
N ARG A 116 19.76 7.38 2.93
CA ARG A 116 19.80 8.67 2.23
C ARG A 116 18.52 8.95 1.41
N PRO A 117 17.33 8.99 2.05
CA PRO A 117 16.05 9.06 1.35
C PRO A 117 15.90 10.34 0.51
N ASP A 118 16.45 11.47 0.96
CA ASP A 118 16.40 12.75 0.23
C ASP A 118 17.20 12.72 -1.08
N ALA A 119 18.37 12.07 -1.08
CA ALA A 119 19.19 11.95 -2.28
C ALA A 119 18.49 11.07 -3.34
N LEU A 120 17.84 9.99 -2.90
CA LEU A 120 17.03 9.13 -3.77
C LEU A 120 15.80 9.89 -4.29
N TYR A 121 15.14 10.67 -3.43
CA TYR A 121 14.05 11.55 -3.84
C TYR A 121 14.46 12.53 -4.94
N ASP A 122 15.61 13.19 -4.82
CA ASP A 122 16.13 14.12 -5.85
C ASP A 122 16.48 13.39 -7.16
N ALA A 123 16.98 12.15 -7.09
CA ALA A 123 17.22 11.33 -8.27
C ALA A 123 15.91 10.98 -9.01
N LEU A 124 14.86 10.65 -8.26
CA LEU A 124 13.52 10.40 -8.80
C LEU A 124 12.89 11.68 -9.37
N ALA A 125 13.04 12.82 -8.69
CA ALA A 125 12.54 14.11 -9.12
C ALA A 125 13.08 14.54 -10.48
N ARG A 126 14.33 14.17 -10.80
CA ARG A 126 14.96 14.48 -12.10
C ARG A 126 14.43 13.65 -13.26
N THR A 127 13.74 12.55 -13.01
CA THR A 127 13.57 11.48 -14.00
C THR A 127 12.13 11.01 -14.14
N VAL A 128 11.41 10.80 -13.02
CA VAL A 128 10.00 10.40 -13.03
C VAL A 128 9.13 11.41 -13.80
N PRO A 129 9.30 12.73 -13.63
CA PRO A 129 8.53 13.71 -14.41
C PRO A 129 8.69 13.61 -15.93
N ARG A 130 9.85 13.12 -16.39
CA ARG A 130 10.23 13.01 -17.82
C ARG A 130 9.72 11.73 -18.47
N GLN A 131 9.14 10.80 -17.71
CA GLN A 131 8.56 9.59 -18.26
C GLN A 131 7.39 9.91 -19.23
N PRO A 132 7.24 9.11 -20.31
CA PRO A 132 6.18 9.32 -21.28
C PRO A 132 4.80 9.11 -20.64
N ARG A 133 3.76 9.53 -21.37
CA ARG A 133 2.38 9.32 -20.94
C ARG A 133 1.99 7.84 -21.01
N GLN A 134 1.75 7.21 -19.87
CA GLN A 134 1.46 5.77 -19.76
C GLN A 134 0.44 5.46 -18.67
N THR A 135 0.09 4.18 -18.51
CA THR A 135 -0.86 3.74 -17.47
C THR A 135 -0.26 3.88 -16.08
N MET A 136 -1.10 3.94 -15.04
CA MET A 136 -0.63 3.96 -13.65
C MET A 136 0.24 2.74 -13.32
N ALA A 137 -0.15 1.55 -13.78
CA ALA A 137 0.62 0.34 -13.56
C ALA A 137 1.99 0.35 -14.24
N ALA A 138 2.11 0.93 -15.44
CA ALA A 138 3.39 1.10 -16.10
C ALA A 138 4.30 2.08 -15.35
N HIS A 139 3.74 3.17 -14.81
CA HIS A 139 4.50 4.09 -13.95
C HIS A 139 4.97 3.43 -12.65
N HIS A 140 4.10 2.66 -11.99
CA HIS A 140 4.46 1.89 -10.79
C HIS A 140 5.56 0.88 -11.07
N ARG A 141 5.40 0.06 -12.13
CA ARG A 141 6.43 -0.91 -12.54
C ARG A 141 7.77 -0.23 -12.80
N ALA A 142 7.79 0.85 -13.57
CA ALA A 142 9.01 1.60 -13.86
C ALA A 142 9.65 2.22 -12.61
N LEU A 143 8.83 2.68 -11.65
CA LEU A 143 9.31 3.16 -10.36
C LEU A 143 9.90 2.02 -9.53
N PHE A 144 9.20 0.90 -9.41
CA PHE A 144 9.59 -0.23 -8.56
C PHE A 144 10.84 -0.92 -9.08
N ASP A 145 10.91 -1.19 -10.39
CA ASP A 145 12.10 -1.74 -11.03
C ASP A 145 13.31 -0.81 -10.86
N ARG A 146 13.07 0.51 -10.86
CA ARG A 146 14.13 1.47 -10.58
C ARG A 146 14.57 1.44 -9.13
N LEU A 147 13.64 1.49 -8.18
CA LEU A 147 13.96 1.45 -6.76
C LEU A 147 14.76 0.19 -6.43
N ALA A 148 14.36 -0.97 -6.98
CA ALA A 148 15.13 -2.21 -6.88
C ALA A 148 16.58 -2.03 -7.37
N ARG A 149 16.77 -1.50 -8.60
CA ARG A 149 18.11 -1.25 -9.14
C ARG A 149 18.95 -0.28 -8.31
N GLU A 150 18.35 0.80 -7.82
CA GLU A 150 19.06 1.81 -7.00
C GLU A 150 19.50 1.24 -5.65
N THR A 151 18.81 0.21 -5.15
CA THR A 151 19.18 -0.54 -3.93
C THR A 151 20.03 -1.79 -4.19
N GLY A 152 20.36 -2.09 -5.45
CA GLY A 152 21.07 -3.32 -5.82
C GLY A 152 20.23 -4.61 -5.76
N ALA A 153 18.94 -4.51 -5.46
CA ALA A 153 18.04 -5.65 -5.36
C ALA A 153 17.68 -6.24 -6.72
N ARG A 154 17.42 -7.55 -6.74
CA ARG A 154 17.02 -8.30 -7.94
C ARG A 154 15.52 -8.26 -8.19
N ILE A 155 14.73 -8.20 -7.12
CA ILE A 155 13.27 -8.10 -7.18
C ILE A 155 12.77 -7.00 -6.25
N TRP A 156 11.61 -6.44 -6.57
CA TRP A 156 10.87 -5.60 -5.62
C TRP A 156 9.71 -6.38 -5.01
N VAL A 157 9.39 -6.07 -3.76
CA VAL A 157 8.17 -6.54 -3.10
C VAL A 157 7.42 -5.32 -2.59
N GLU A 158 6.27 -5.03 -3.18
CA GLU A 158 5.40 -3.95 -2.73
C GLU A 158 4.45 -4.46 -1.65
N ARG A 159 4.48 -3.80 -0.50
CA ARG A 159 3.53 -4.01 0.58
C ARG A 159 2.96 -2.66 0.97
N SER A 160 1.67 -2.53 0.79
CA SER A 160 0.85 -1.47 1.38
C SER A 160 -0.20 -2.07 2.31
N GLY A 161 -0.46 -1.41 3.43
CA GLY A 161 -1.64 -1.69 4.25
C GLY A 161 -2.92 -1.60 3.42
N LEU A 162 -3.91 -2.45 3.74
CA LEU A 162 -5.21 -2.50 3.05
C LEU A 162 -5.14 -2.79 1.54
N SER A 163 -4.02 -3.33 1.05
CA SER A 163 -3.83 -3.67 -0.37
C SER A 163 -4.82 -4.72 -0.89
N LEU A 164 -5.51 -5.47 -0.02
CA LEU A 164 -6.63 -6.34 -0.41
C LEU A 164 -7.72 -5.59 -1.19
N MET A 165 -7.98 -4.32 -0.85
CA MET A 165 -8.95 -3.49 -1.60
C MET A 165 -8.55 -3.27 -3.06
N HIS A 166 -7.28 -3.49 -3.40
CA HIS A 166 -6.72 -3.31 -4.75
C HIS A 166 -6.49 -4.64 -5.48
N SER A 167 -6.77 -5.79 -4.86
CA SER A 167 -6.47 -7.14 -5.38
C SER A 167 -6.88 -7.34 -6.84
N ARG A 168 -8.11 -6.99 -7.21
CA ARG A 168 -8.60 -7.07 -8.60
C ARG A 168 -7.78 -6.24 -9.58
N VAL A 169 -7.50 -4.99 -9.23
CA VAL A 169 -6.77 -4.07 -10.11
C VAL A 169 -5.31 -4.48 -10.24
N LEU A 170 -4.69 -4.90 -9.14
CA LEU A 170 -3.32 -5.42 -9.15
C LEU A 170 -3.20 -6.68 -10.01
N ARG A 171 -4.13 -7.65 -9.85
CA ARG A 171 -4.18 -8.85 -10.69
C ARG A 171 -4.32 -8.53 -12.18
N ARG A 172 -5.19 -7.58 -12.53
CA ARG A 172 -5.42 -7.15 -13.91
C ARG A 172 -4.20 -6.46 -14.52
N ASP A 173 -3.60 -5.52 -13.79
CA ASP A 173 -2.62 -4.59 -14.34
C ASP A 173 -1.16 -5.06 -14.17
N PHE A 174 -0.91 -6.03 -13.29
CA PHE A 174 0.39 -6.64 -13.06
C PHE A 174 0.34 -8.16 -13.27
N PRO A 175 0.00 -8.63 -14.49
CA PRO A 175 -0.21 -10.05 -14.74
C PRO A 175 1.05 -10.89 -14.49
N ALA A 176 2.24 -10.34 -14.68
CA ALA A 176 3.52 -11.01 -14.46
C ALA A 176 4.01 -10.96 -12.99
N ALA A 177 3.34 -10.23 -12.10
CA ALA A 177 3.74 -10.17 -10.70
C ALA A 177 3.27 -11.43 -9.94
N ARG A 178 3.99 -11.75 -8.86
CA ARG A 178 3.53 -12.74 -7.87
C ARG A 178 2.75 -12.06 -6.75
N PHE A 179 1.93 -12.84 -6.06
CA PHE A 179 1.04 -12.35 -5.02
C PHE A 179 1.14 -13.19 -3.75
N VAL A 180 1.46 -12.54 -2.65
CA VAL A 180 1.50 -13.15 -1.32
C VAL A 180 0.29 -12.66 -0.54
N LEU A 181 -0.61 -13.57 -0.16
CA LEU A 181 -1.70 -13.25 0.75
C LEU A 181 -1.22 -13.42 2.19
N LEU A 182 -1.09 -12.33 2.93
CA LEU A 182 -0.75 -12.36 4.36
C LEU A 182 -2.04 -12.38 5.19
N THR A 183 -2.25 -13.47 5.91
CA THR A 183 -3.39 -13.65 6.80
C THR A 183 -2.99 -13.57 8.28
N ARG A 184 -3.97 -13.26 9.12
CA ARG A 184 -3.89 -13.24 10.59
C ARG A 184 -5.31 -13.48 11.12
N ASP A 185 -5.45 -13.99 12.34
CA ASP A 185 -6.75 -14.09 13.02
C ASP A 185 -7.55 -12.77 12.91
N GLY A 186 -8.76 -12.87 12.37
CA GLY A 186 -9.62 -11.71 12.11
C GLY A 186 -10.03 -10.95 13.37
N ARG A 187 -10.10 -11.62 14.52
CA ARG A 187 -10.42 -11.01 15.82
C ARG A 187 -9.30 -10.06 16.24
N ASP A 188 -8.06 -10.54 16.13
CA ASP A 188 -6.86 -9.73 16.40
C ASP A 188 -6.74 -8.54 15.45
N VAL A 189 -7.02 -8.75 14.16
CA VAL A 189 -7.00 -7.69 13.17
C VAL A 189 -8.06 -6.63 13.48
N ALA A 190 -9.29 -7.04 13.83
CA ALA A 190 -10.36 -6.10 14.18
C ALA A 190 -10.03 -5.26 15.42
N LEU A 191 -9.43 -5.87 16.45
CA LEU A 191 -8.94 -5.17 17.63
C LEU A 191 -7.83 -4.17 17.25
N SER A 192 -6.82 -4.61 16.50
CA SER A 192 -5.71 -3.73 16.10
C SER A 192 -6.15 -2.59 15.18
N LEU A 193 -7.12 -2.81 14.30
CA LEU A 193 -7.70 -1.78 13.43
C LEU A 193 -8.40 -0.68 14.22
N ARG A 194 -9.06 -1.02 15.35
CA ARG A 194 -9.72 -0.04 16.22
C ARG A 194 -8.72 0.95 16.83
N ASP A 195 -7.54 0.46 17.17
CA ASP A 195 -6.49 1.25 17.83
C ASP A 195 -5.58 1.98 16.84
N PHE A 196 -5.54 1.54 15.59
CA PHE A 196 -4.80 2.20 14.53
C PHE A 196 -5.53 3.46 14.04
N ILE A 197 -5.09 4.64 14.51
CA ILE A 197 -5.73 5.94 14.26
C ILE A 197 -6.05 6.17 12.76
N PRO A 198 -5.13 5.94 11.80
CA PRO A 198 -5.44 6.16 10.38
C PRO A 198 -6.56 5.26 9.85
N ALA A 199 -6.74 4.03 10.36
CA ALA A 199 -7.82 3.14 9.93
C ALA A 199 -9.20 3.62 10.39
N ARG A 200 -9.30 4.36 11.49
CA ARG A 200 -10.58 4.83 12.04
C ARG A 200 -11.38 5.65 11.03
N LEU A 201 -10.69 6.52 10.27
CA LEU A 201 -11.33 7.32 9.21
C LEU A 201 -12.00 6.42 8.16
N ILE A 202 -11.28 5.41 7.67
CA ILE A 202 -11.73 4.51 6.61
C ILE A 202 -12.90 3.65 7.12
N ILE A 203 -12.78 3.12 8.35
CA ILE A 203 -13.81 2.29 8.97
C ILE A 203 -15.08 3.10 9.24
N TRP A 204 -14.98 4.33 9.78
CA TRP A 204 -16.15 5.18 9.97
C TRP A 204 -16.84 5.54 8.65
N SER A 205 -16.05 5.86 7.62
CA SER A 205 -16.58 6.12 6.29
C SER A 205 -17.34 4.89 5.79
N TRP A 206 -16.70 3.72 5.78
CA TRP A 206 -17.33 2.45 5.38
C TRP A 206 -18.62 2.17 6.18
N PHE A 207 -18.59 2.35 7.50
CA PHE A 207 -19.73 2.09 8.38
C PHE A 207 -20.92 2.98 8.05
N LEU A 208 -20.67 4.27 7.80
CA LEU A 208 -21.73 5.20 7.41
C LEU A 208 -22.30 4.84 6.04
N PHE A 209 -21.46 4.52 5.06
CA PHE A 209 -21.93 4.08 3.74
C PHE A 209 -22.80 2.83 3.83
N ARG A 210 -22.38 1.85 4.63
CA ARG A 210 -23.15 0.61 4.82
C ARG A 210 -24.51 0.88 5.44
N ARG A 211 -24.60 1.81 6.40
CA ARG A 211 -25.89 2.26 6.96
C ARG A 211 -26.78 2.97 5.93
N LEU A 212 -26.19 3.61 4.94
CA LEU A 212 -26.89 4.23 3.82
C LEU A 212 -27.16 3.26 2.65
N GLY A 213 -26.94 1.95 2.84
CA GLY A 213 -27.19 0.91 1.84
C GLY A 213 -26.10 0.79 0.75
N ALA A 214 -24.99 1.51 0.86
CA ALA A 214 -23.89 1.44 -0.10
C ALA A 214 -22.74 0.56 0.43
N ASN A 215 -22.12 -0.25 -0.45
CA ASN A 215 -20.87 -0.94 -0.13
C ASN A 215 -19.70 -0.29 -0.87
N PRO A 216 -18.90 0.57 -0.21
CA PRO A 216 -17.82 1.29 -0.88
C PRO A 216 -16.66 0.37 -1.29
N ILE A 217 -16.42 -0.74 -0.58
CA ILE A 217 -15.39 -1.73 -0.94
C ILE A 217 -15.79 -2.43 -2.23
N ALA A 218 -17.04 -2.90 -2.33
CA ALA A 218 -17.56 -3.52 -3.54
C ALA A 218 -17.67 -2.55 -4.73
N ILE A 219 -17.80 -1.24 -4.50
CA ILE A 219 -17.81 -0.21 -5.54
C ILE A 219 -16.38 0.16 -6.00
N ALA A 220 -15.42 0.17 -5.08
CA ALA A 220 -14.03 0.52 -5.36
C ALA A 220 -13.26 -0.64 -6.02
N ALA A 221 -13.52 -1.88 -5.59
CA ALA A 221 -12.82 -3.08 -6.07
C ALA A 221 -12.89 -3.30 -7.59
N PRO A 222 -14.02 -3.05 -8.30
CA PRO A 222 -14.13 -3.29 -9.74
C PRO A 222 -13.35 -2.31 -10.63
N THR A 223 -13.06 -1.08 -10.18
CA THR A 223 -12.62 0.01 -11.09
C THR A 223 -11.45 0.87 -10.60
N GLY A 224 -10.94 0.70 -9.38
CA GLY A 224 -9.82 1.52 -8.90
C GLY A 224 -10.14 3.01 -8.87
N ALA A 225 -11.36 3.33 -8.41
CA ALA A 225 -12.05 4.64 -8.38
C ALA A 225 -12.97 4.92 -9.58
N SER A 226 -14.24 4.56 -9.41
CA SER A 226 -15.33 5.03 -10.27
C SER A 226 -15.44 6.56 -10.20
N ARG A 227 -15.87 7.22 -11.29
CA ARG A 227 -16.15 8.67 -11.28
C ARG A 227 -17.12 9.07 -10.16
N ARG A 228 -18.04 8.17 -9.80
CA ARG A 228 -19.00 8.34 -8.70
C ARG A 228 -18.30 8.38 -7.34
N LEU A 229 -17.34 7.49 -7.08
CA LEU A 229 -16.56 7.52 -5.84
C LEU A 229 -15.73 8.82 -5.73
N ARG A 230 -15.12 9.29 -6.82
CA ARG A 230 -14.38 10.56 -6.82
C ARG A 230 -15.27 11.78 -6.56
N LEU A 231 -16.47 11.80 -7.16
CA LEU A 231 -17.44 12.85 -6.93
C LEU A 231 -17.94 12.81 -5.49
N PHE A 232 -18.23 11.61 -4.98
CA PHE A 232 -18.65 11.42 -3.61
C PHE A 232 -17.56 11.82 -2.61
N GLU A 233 -16.31 11.39 -2.80
CA GLU A 233 -15.16 11.84 -1.99
C GLU A 233 -15.05 13.36 -1.98
N ALA A 234 -15.18 14.01 -3.14
CA ALA A 234 -15.10 15.47 -3.24
C ALA A 234 -16.23 16.17 -2.49
N LEU A 235 -17.43 15.57 -2.43
CA LEU A 235 -18.59 16.11 -1.71
C LEU A 235 -18.57 15.78 -0.21
N PHE A 236 -18.06 14.61 0.15
CA PHE A 236 -18.10 14.07 1.51
C PHE A 236 -16.91 14.49 2.36
N THR A 237 -15.70 14.55 1.78
CA THR A 237 -14.48 14.93 2.52
C THR A 237 -14.58 16.31 3.21
N PRO A 238 -15.18 17.35 2.60
CA PRO A 238 -15.30 18.67 3.25
C PRO A 238 -16.24 18.68 4.46
N VAL A 239 -17.26 17.81 4.48
CA VAL A 239 -18.31 17.78 5.51
C VAL A 239 -18.10 16.66 6.54
N PHE A 240 -17.26 15.67 6.23
CA PHE A 240 -17.00 14.56 7.13
C PHE A 240 -16.10 15.02 8.28
N PRO A 241 -16.49 14.81 9.56
CA PRO A 241 -15.73 15.32 10.70
C PRO A 241 -14.48 14.46 10.96
N VAL A 242 -13.45 14.63 10.14
CA VAL A 242 -12.18 13.87 10.17
C VAL A 242 -11.59 13.82 11.57
N ARG A 243 -11.46 14.98 12.24
CA ARG A 243 -10.91 15.05 13.61
C ARG A 243 -11.69 14.20 14.60
N ARG A 244 -13.03 14.20 14.52
CA ARG A 244 -13.90 13.40 15.40
C ARG A 244 -13.74 11.91 15.10
N ALA A 245 -13.68 11.53 13.82
CA ALA A 245 -13.50 10.16 13.40
C ALA A 245 -12.14 9.58 13.83
N LEU A 246 -11.07 10.39 13.81
CA LEU A 246 -9.75 9.98 14.30
C LEU A 246 -9.72 9.84 15.83
N ALA A 247 -10.37 10.76 16.56
CA ALA A 247 -10.42 10.74 18.02
C ALA A 247 -11.30 9.61 18.58
N THR A 248 -12.31 9.16 17.84
CA THR A 248 -13.32 8.20 18.32
C THR A 248 -13.07 6.82 17.73
N PRO A 249 -12.69 5.80 18.53
CA PRO A 249 -12.57 4.44 18.04
C PRO A 249 -13.92 3.93 17.49
N PRO A 250 -13.96 3.33 16.29
CA PRO A 250 -15.18 2.72 15.77
C PRO A 250 -15.61 1.51 16.63
N PRO A 251 -16.91 1.13 16.61
CA PRO A 251 -17.37 -0.10 17.26
C PRO A 251 -16.63 -1.33 16.72
N LEU A 252 -16.37 -2.33 17.57
CA LEU A 252 -15.70 -3.55 17.14
C LEU A 252 -16.45 -4.29 16.04
N THR A 253 -17.78 -4.24 16.04
CA THR A 253 -18.61 -4.78 14.96
C THR A 253 -18.36 -4.08 13.64
N ALA A 254 -18.05 -2.78 13.65
CA ALA A 254 -17.68 -2.05 12.45
C ALA A 254 -16.27 -2.44 11.97
N CYS A 255 -15.30 -2.60 12.87
CA CYS A 255 -13.96 -3.10 12.52
C CYS A 255 -14.02 -4.50 11.90
N ALA A 256 -14.74 -5.42 12.56
CA ALA A 256 -14.89 -6.81 12.11
C ALA A 256 -15.63 -6.88 10.77
N GLY A 257 -16.70 -6.09 10.61
CA GLY A 257 -17.44 -6.01 9.35
C GLY A 257 -16.58 -5.46 8.21
N PHE A 258 -15.82 -4.38 8.46
CA PHE A 258 -14.91 -3.80 7.47
C PHE A 258 -13.84 -4.81 7.02
N TRP A 259 -13.19 -5.47 7.98
CA TRP A 259 -12.19 -6.51 7.71
C TRP A 259 -12.80 -7.66 6.90
N SER A 260 -13.95 -8.18 7.35
CA SER A 260 -14.64 -9.32 6.70
C SER A 260 -14.99 -8.99 5.25
N GLU A 261 -15.59 -7.83 4.98
CA GLU A 261 -15.93 -7.42 3.62
C GLU A 261 -14.71 -7.27 2.71
N MET A 262 -13.61 -6.72 3.23
CA MET A 262 -12.36 -6.61 2.46
C MET A 262 -11.79 -7.98 2.10
N VAL A 263 -11.78 -8.93 3.04
CA VAL A 263 -11.30 -10.30 2.80
C VAL A 263 -12.21 -11.01 1.80
N LEU A 264 -13.53 -10.95 1.99
CA LEU A 264 -14.50 -11.60 1.09
C LEU A 264 -14.49 -11.01 -0.33
N ALA A 265 -14.24 -9.71 -0.47
CA ALA A 265 -14.10 -9.08 -1.78
C ALA A 265 -12.79 -9.47 -2.50
N ALA A 266 -11.70 -9.64 -1.74
CA ALA A 266 -10.37 -9.90 -2.29
C ALA A 266 -10.06 -11.38 -2.54
N LEU A 267 -10.65 -12.28 -1.74
CA LEU A 267 -10.35 -13.71 -1.80
C LEU A 267 -10.65 -14.33 -3.17
N PRO A 268 -11.80 -14.07 -3.84
CA PRO A 268 -12.05 -14.59 -5.19
C PRO A 268 -11.01 -14.11 -6.20
N GLU A 269 -10.55 -12.86 -6.08
CA GLU A 269 -9.53 -12.29 -6.98
C GLU A 269 -8.17 -12.95 -6.77
N TYR A 270 -7.79 -13.22 -5.52
CA TYR A 270 -6.60 -14.00 -5.19
C TYR A 270 -6.71 -15.45 -5.68
N LEU A 271 -7.87 -16.08 -5.49
CA LEU A 271 -8.11 -17.46 -5.92
C LEU A 271 -8.19 -17.62 -7.45
N ALA A 272 -8.42 -16.54 -8.18
CA ALA A 272 -8.36 -16.51 -9.64
C ALA A 272 -6.91 -16.42 -10.18
N LEU A 273 -5.91 -16.17 -9.34
CA LEU A 273 -4.50 -16.20 -9.75
C LEU A 273 -4.02 -17.64 -9.99
N PRO A 274 -3.16 -17.87 -10.99
CA PRO A 274 -2.49 -19.16 -11.18
C PRO A 274 -1.77 -19.63 -9.91
N PRO A 275 -1.81 -20.94 -9.57
CA PRO A 275 -1.17 -21.47 -8.35
C PRO A 275 0.33 -21.12 -8.22
N ASP A 276 1.06 -21.10 -9.34
CA ASP A 276 2.49 -20.75 -9.42
C ASP A 276 2.78 -19.26 -9.16
N ARG A 277 1.75 -18.41 -9.18
CA ARG A 277 1.83 -16.96 -8.94
C ARG A 277 1.31 -16.51 -7.60
N ARG A 278 0.80 -17.43 -6.78
CA ARG A 278 0.22 -17.09 -5.48
C ARG A 278 0.83 -17.89 -4.34
N MET A 279 1.05 -17.22 -3.23
CA MET A 279 1.51 -17.82 -1.97
C MET A 279 0.61 -17.32 -0.84
N ARG A 280 0.36 -18.14 0.17
CA ARG A 280 -0.30 -17.73 1.41
C ARG A 280 0.73 -17.77 2.53
N LEU A 281 0.77 -16.70 3.32
CA LEU A 281 1.54 -16.63 4.56
C LEU A 281 0.59 -16.36 5.71
N ASP A 282 0.76 -17.10 6.79
CA ASP A 282 -0.03 -16.93 8.01
C ASP A 282 0.86 -16.29 9.06
N PHE A 283 0.42 -15.17 9.63
CA PHE A 283 1.17 -14.39 10.61
C PHE A 283 1.60 -15.23 11.80
N GLU A 284 0.68 -16.04 12.33
CA GLU A 284 0.92 -16.90 13.49
C GLU A 284 1.99 -17.96 13.20
N THR A 285 2.01 -18.49 11.97
CA THR A 285 3.03 -19.46 11.54
C THR A 285 4.38 -18.77 11.37
N LEU A 286 4.41 -17.58 10.78
CA LEU A 286 5.64 -16.79 10.61
C LEU A 286 6.25 -16.40 11.96
N CYS A 287 5.43 -16.09 12.97
CA CYS A 287 5.91 -15.82 14.32
C CYS A 287 6.43 -17.07 15.03
N ALA A 288 5.77 -18.22 14.83
CA ALA A 288 6.19 -19.49 15.44
C ALA A 288 7.46 -20.06 14.80
N ASN A 289 7.59 -19.91 13.48
CA ASN A 289 8.68 -20.45 12.67
C ASN A 289 9.14 -19.40 11.64
N PRO A 290 10.02 -18.46 12.04
CA PRO A 290 10.48 -17.38 11.16
C PRO A 290 11.54 -17.81 10.13
N GLY A 291 11.98 -19.07 10.17
CA GLY A 291 13.08 -19.62 9.35
C GLY A 291 12.66 -20.09 7.96
#